data_AF-A0A1Q6XF51-F1
#
_entry.id   AF-A0A1Q6XF51-F1
#
_cell.length_a   1.000
_cell.length_b   1.000
_cell.length_c   1.000
_cell.angle_alpha   90.00
_cell.angle_beta   90.00
_cell.angle_gamma   90.00
#
_symmetry.space_group_name_H-M   'P 1'
#
loop_
_entity.id
_entity.type
_entity.pdbx_description
1 polymer ?
#
loop_
_entity_poly.entity_id
_entity_poly.type
_entity_poly.pdbx_seq_one_letter_code
_entity_poly.pdbx_strand_id
1 'polypeptide(L)'
;MRWRGRPIGLSLLRVIPLIAIAMVVLRVSAAAAHAQIEPAWPRGNLDRAAIVHELQRSPGEHLVIVHYGPRHDVDWEWVYNAADIDHAKVVWARDKGDQNQELLRYFAGRKVWLLNGDDSPPTLSPYPSDETAH
;
A
#
# COMPACT_ATOMS: atom_id res chain seq x y z
N MET A 1 24.50 16.34 31.48
CA MET A 1 24.16 17.74 31.13
C MET A 1 23.08 18.23 32.09
N ARG A 2 23.45 19.05 33.10
CA ARG A 2 22.52 19.63 34.10
C ARG A 2 22.12 21.02 33.61
N TRP A 3 20.85 21.27 33.32
CA TRP A 3 20.36 22.61 33.01
C TRP A 3 19.21 22.98 33.97
N ARG A 4 19.49 23.95 34.87
CA ARG A 4 18.57 24.71 35.75
C ARG A 4 17.61 23.94 36.69
N GLY A 5 18.14 23.48 37.83
CA GLY A 5 17.58 23.71 39.18
C GLY A 5 16.17 23.25 39.59
N ARG A 6 15.38 22.59 38.73
CA ARG A 6 14.08 21.98 39.11
C ARG A 6 14.15 20.45 38.94
N PRO A 7 13.45 19.65 39.76
CA PRO A 7 13.43 18.18 39.65
C PRO A 7 12.56 17.72 38.47
N ILE A 8 12.88 18.20 37.26
CA ILE A 8 12.14 17.91 36.03
C ILE A 8 12.12 16.39 35.78
N GLY A 9 13.19 15.67 36.13
CA GLY A 9 13.27 14.21 35.99
C GLY A 9 12.29 13.41 36.86
N LEU A 10 11.96 13.88 38.07
CA LEU A 10 11.05 13.16 38.98
C LEU A 10 9.58 13.35 38.60
N SER A 11 9.24 14.53 38.09
CA SER A 11 7.91 14.84 37.58
C SER A 11 7.61 14.11 36.28
N LEU A 12 8.56 14.02 35.33
CA LEU A 12 8.37 13.23 34.10
C LEU A 12 8.09 11.75 34.41
N LEU A 13 8.80 11.18 35.39
CA LEU A 13 8.64 9.78 35.78
C LEU A 13 7.24 9.44 36.33
N ARG A 14 6.52 10.42 36.86
CA ARG A 14 5.16 10.25 37.41
C ARG A 14 4.08 10.61 36.41
N VAL A 15 4.33 11.60 35.54
CA VAL A 15 3.35 12.07 34.57
C VAL A 15 3.17 11.08 33.43
N ILE A 16 4.25 10.45 32.93
CA ILE A 16 4.17 9.45 31.84
C ILE A 16 3.25 8.27 32.19
N PRO A 17 3.42 7.56 33.33
CA PRO A 17 2.53 6.45 33.67
C PRO A 17 1.09 6.91 33.95
N LEU A 18 0.88 8.10 34.52
CA LEU A 18 -0.46 8.65 34.72
C LEU A 18 -1.17 8.91 33.39
N ILE A 19 -0.46 9.49 32.41
CA ILE A 19 -1.00 9.69 31.05
C ILE A 19 -1.28 8.32 30.39
N ALA A 20 -0.38 7.35 30.52
CA ALA A 20 -0.58 6.01 29.98
C ALA A 20 -1.82 5.33 30.56
N ILE A 21 -2.00 5.37 31.88
CA ILE A 21 -3.19 4.83 32.56
C ILE A 21 -4.46 5.56 32.11
N ALA A 22 -4.42 6.90 32.05
CA ALA A 22 -5.56 7.70 31.59
C ALA A 22 -5.97 7.34 30.15
N MET A 23 -5.00 7.14 29.25
CA MET A 23 -5.26 6.68 27.89
C MET A 23 -5.90 5.28 27.87
N VAL A 24 -5.39 4.33 28.67
CA VAL A 24 -5.97 2.97 28.74
C VAL A 24 -7.41 3.02 29.25
N VAL A 25 -7.69 3.78 30.32
CA VAL A 25 -9.04 3.94 30.86
C VAL A 25 -9.97 4.54 29.81
N LEU A 26 -9.55 5.62 29.13
CA LEU A 26 -10.32 6.25 28.06
C LEU A 26 -10.69 5.25 26.96
N ARG A 27 -9.72 4.43 26.50
CA ARG A 27 -9.95 3.41 25.45
C ARG A 27 -10.92 2.33 25.88
N VAL A 28 -10.75 1.79 27.09
CA VAL A 28 -11.60 0.72 27.62
C VAL A 28 -13.03 1.23 27.83
N SER A 29 -13.19 2.44 28.39
CA SER A 29 -14.50 3.05 28.59
C SER A 29 -15.25 3.28 27.28
N ALA A 30 -14.57 3.74 26.23
CA ALA A 30 -15.22 3.91 24.94
C ALA A 30 -15.52 2.62 24.20
N ALA A 31 -14.66 1.60 24.33
CA ALA A 31 -14.98 0.26 23.84
C ALA A 31 -16.25 -0.29 24.51
N ALA A 32 -16.38 -0.13 25.83
CA ALA A 32 -17.59 -0.52 26.57
C ALA A 32 -18.83 0.30 26.16
N ALA A 33 -18.64 1.58 25.85
CA ALA A 33 -19.71 2.47 25.37
C ALA A 33 -20.03 2.31 23.87
N HIS A 34 -19.35 1.41 23.14
CA HIS A 34 -19.42 1.29 21.68
C HIS A 34 -19.17 2.62 20.94
N ALA A 35 -18.42 3.54 21.56
CA ALA A 35 -18.03 4.81 20.97
C ALA A 35 -16.71 4.62 20.21
N GLN A 36 -16.72 4.86 18.90
CA GLN A 36 -15.49 4.83 18.11
C GLN A 36 -14.66 6.08 18.41
N ILE A 37 -13.63 5.96 19.27
CA ILE A 37 -12.67 7.05 19.55
C ILE A 37 -11.70 7.22 18.39
N GLU A 38 -11.37 6.14 17.67
CA GLU A 38 -10.46 6.18 16.54
C GLU A 38 -11.12 5.58 15.30
N PRO A 39 -10.80 6.11 14.11
CA PRO A 39 -11.05 5.38 12.87
C PRO A 39 -10.35 4.02 12.96
N ALA A 40 -10.94 3.00 12.35
CA ALA A 40 -10.28 1.71 12.22
C ALA A 40 -8.91 1.92 11.57
N TRP A 41 -7.88 1.26 12.10
CA TRP A 41 -6.56 1.25 11.49
C TRP A 41 -6.70 0.97 9.98
N PRO A 42 -6.03 1.73 9.11
CA PRO A 42 -6.10 1.49 7.68
C PRO A 42 -5.70 0.04 7.42
N ARG A 43 -6.59 -0.75 6.82
CA ARG A 43 -6.34 -2.18 6.55
C ARG A 43 -5.36 -2.42 5.39
N GLY A 44 -4.62 -1.37 4.99
CA GLY A 44 -3.85 -1.32 3.75
C GLY A 44 -4.75 -1.25 2.51
N ASN A 45 -4.13 -1.35 1.34
CA ASN A 45 -4.82 -1.36 0.05
C ASN A 45 -5.48 -2.73 -0.18
N LEU A 46 -6.74 -2.87 0.28
CA LEU A 46 -7.52 -4.10 0.16
C LEU A 46 -7.84 -4.46 -1.31
N ASP A 47 -7.97 -3.46 -2.17
CA ASP A 47 -8.23 -3.69 -3.59
C ASP A 47 -7.04 -4.37 -4.27
N ARG A 48 -5.82 -3.92 -3.97
CA ARG A 48 -4.60 -4.62 -4.41
C ARG A 48 -4.55 -6.04 -3.87
N ALA A 49 -4.92 -6.25 -2.61
CA ALA A 49 -4.94 -7.59 -2.04
C ALA A 49 -5.90 -8.52 -2.80
N ALA A 50 -7.07 -8.02 -3.20
CA ALA A 50 -8.03 -8.76 -4.01
C ALA A 50 -7.47 -9.11 -5.40
N ILE A 51 -6.83 -8.15 -6.08
CA ILE A 51 -6.21 -8.38 -7.40
C ILE A 51 -5.06 -9.40 -7.31
N VAL A 52 -4.17 -9.26 -6.32
CA VAL A 52 -3.08 -10.23 -6.10
C VAL A 52 -3.67 -11.62 -5.87
N HIS A 53 -4.72 -11.73 -5.06
CA HIS A 53 -5.38 -12.99 -4.76
C HIS A 53 -5.99 -13.66 -6.00
N GLU A 54 -6.54 -12.88 -6.94
CA GLU A 54 -7.02 -13.37 -8.24
C GLU A 54 -5.86 -13.85 -9.14
N LEU A 55 -4.84 -13.03 -9.32
CA LEU A 55 -3.68 -13.34 -10.16
C LEU A 55 -2.87 -14.53 -9.62
N GLN A 56 -2.80 -14.70 -8.30
CA GLN A 56 -2.14 -15.86 -7.68
C GLN A 56 -2.84 -17.18 -7.98
N ARG A 57 -4.15 -17.17 -8.27
CA ARG A 57 -4.90 -18.37 -8.71
C ARG A 57 -4.91 -18.56 -10.21
N SER A 58 -4.67 -17.50 -10.97
CA SER A 58 -4.57 -17.57 -12.41
C SER A 58 -3.30 -18.33 -12.84
N PRO A 59 -3.34 -19.06 -13.96
CA PRO A 59 -2.17 -19.75 -14.47
C PRO A 59 -1.16 -18.76 -15.07
N GLY A 60 0.13 -19.13 -15.01
CA GLY A 60 1.23 -18.34 -15.55
C GLY A 60 1.75 -17.27 -14.60
N GLU A 61 2.67 -16.45 -15.11
CA GLU A 61 3.23 -15.30 -14.42
C GLU A 61 2.59 -14.00 -14.94
N HIS A 62 2.54 -12.99 -14.09
CA HIS A 62 1.82 -11.75 -14.35
C HIS A 62 2.69 -10.53 -14.12
N LEU A 63 2.58 -9.56 -15.02
CA LEU A 63 3.12 -8.21 -14.87
C LEU A 63 1.94 -7.23 -14.90
N VAL A 64 1.79 -6.43 -13.85
CA VAL A 64 0.76 -5.38 -13.76
C VAL A 64 1.43 -4.03 -13.89
N ILE A 65 1.12 -3.31 -14.96
CA ILE A 65 1.54 -1.95 -15.20
C ILE A 65 0.46 -1.02 -14.68
N VAL A 66 0.83 -0.14 -13.74
CA VAL A 66 -0.08 0.79 -13.06
C VAL A 66 0.07 2.17 -13.69
N HIS A 67 -0.96 2.60 -14.39
CA HIS A 67 -1.10 3.96 -14.88
C HIS A 67 -1.67 4.85 -13.77
N TYR A 68 -1.06 6.01 -13.55
CA TYR A 68 -1.54 7.01 -12.60
C TYR A 68 -1.92 8.28 -13.37
N GLY A 69 -3.12 8.79 -13.12
CA GLY A 69 -3.56 10.06 -13.66
C GLY A 69 -2.83 11.25 -13.02
N PRO A 70 -2.97 12.45 -13.60
CA PRO A 70 -2.27 13.65 -13.17
C PRO A 70 -2.69 14.19 -11.78
N ARG A 71 -3.73 13.62 -11.16
CA ARG A 71 -4.24 13.99 -9.82
C ARG A 71 -4.17 12.85 -8.82
N HIS A 72 -3.31 11.85 -9.07
CA HIS A 72 -3.17 10.67 -8.23
C HIS A 72 -2.83 11.00 -6.77
N ASP A 73 -3.49 10.29 -5.85
CA ASP A 73 -3.26 10.34 -4.41
C ASP A 73 -2.05 9.45 -4.03
N VAL A 74 -0.94 10.09 -3.66
CA VAL A 74 0.33 9.42 -3.31
C VAL A 74 0.20 8.45 -2.12
N ASP A 75 -0.83 8.58 -1.29
CA ASP A 75 -1.06 7.69 -0.16
C ASP A 75 -1.55 6.29 -0.60
N TRP A 76 -2.00 6.13 -1.85
CA TRP A 76 -2.48 4.87 -2.44
C TRP A 76 -1.45 4.23 -3.37
N GLU A 77 -0.33 3.79 -2.78
CA GLU A 77 0.73 3.12 -3.53
C GLU A 77 0.33 1.69 -3.94
N TRP A 78 0.35 1.43 -5.26
CA TRP A 78 0.07 0.11 -5.84
C TRP A 78 1.35 -0.70 -6.07
N VAL A 79 2.47 -0.02 -6.28
CA VAL A 79 3.70 -0.61 -6.80
C VAL A 79 4.62 -1.01 -5.66
N TYR A 80 4.51 -2.26 -5.23
CA TYR A 80 5.50 -2.92 -4.39
C TYR A 80 5.61 -4.40 -4.77
N ASN A 81 6.83 -4.94 -4.71
CA ASN A 81 7.17 -6.27 -5.17
C ASN A 81 7.78 -7.12 -4.05
N ALA A 82 7.82 -8.44 -4.27
CA ALA A 82 8.62 -9.33 -3.44
C ALA A 82 10.12 -9.02 -3.61
N ALA A 83 10.93 -9.40 -2.62
CA ALA A 83 12.38 -9.18 -2.65
C ALA A 83 13.06 -9.92 -3.83
N ASP A 84 12.59 -11.12 -4.13
CA ASP A 84 12.97 -11.87 -5.33
C ASP A 84 11.94 -11.59 -6.44
N ILE A 85 12.17 -10.49 -7.15
CA ILE A 85 11.23 -10.00 -8.18
C ILE A 85 11.21 -10.91 -9.42
N ASP A 86 12.34 -11.54 -9.74
CA ASP A 86 12.50 -12.35 -10.95
C ASP A 86 11.70 -13.65 -10.87
N HIS A 87 11.55 -14.23 -9.67
CA HIS A 87 10.74 -15.43 -9.45
C HIS A 87 9.34 -15.12 -8.89
N ALA A 88 8.99 -13.85 -8.70
CA ALA A 88 7.68 -13.48 -8.19
C ALA A 88 6.60 -13.76 -9.23
N LYS A 89 5.56 -14.52 -8.87
CA LYS A 89 4.43 -14.81 -9.79
C LYS A 89 3.69 -13.55 -10.26
N VAL A 90 3.63 -12.51 -9.43
CA VAL A 90 2.99 -11.24 -9.76
C VAL A 90 3.99 -10.12 -9.51
N VAL A 91 4.32 -9.38 -10.56
CA VAL A 91 5.18 -8.19 -10.51
C VAL A 91 4.36 -6.96 -10.85
N TRP A 92 4.60 -5.88 -10.13
CA TRP A 92 3.96 -4.58 -10.26
C TRP A 92 4.99 -3.57 -10.75
N ALA A 93 4.60 -2.72 -11.69
CA ALA A 93 5.42 -1.64 -12.18
C ALA A 93 4.57 -0.41 -12.42
N ARG A 94 5.17 0.77 -12.27
CA ARG A 94 4.54 2.02 -12.68
C ARG A 94 4.67 2.18 -14.20
N ASP A 95 3.60 2.65 -14.83
CA ASP A 95 3.61 3.05 -16.24
C ASP A 95 4.60 4.21 -16.46
N LYS A 96 5.51 4.03 -17.42
CA LYS A 96 6.50 5.02 -17.88
C LYS A 96 6.38 5.33 -19.38
N GLY A 97 5.26 5.00 -20.02
CA GLY A 97 5.05 5.20 -21.46
C GLY A 97 6.06 4.37 -22.28
N ASP A 98 6.78 5.02 -23.20
CA ASP A 98 7.71 4.37 -24.14
C ASP A 98 8.79 3.52 -23.45
N GLN A 99 9.18 3.87 -22.22
CA GLN A 99 10.17 3.12 -21.44
C GLN A 99 9.65 1.74 -20.99
N ASN A 100 8.34 1.48 -21.07
CA ASN A 100 7.78 0.19 -20.74
C ASN A 100 8.29 -0.92 -21.66
N GLN A 101 8.74 -0.60 -22.88
CA GLN A 101 9.24 -1.60 -23.83
C GLN A 101 10.43 -2.40 -23.29
N GLU A 102 11.32 -1.76 -22.52
CA GLU A 102 12.43 -2.46 -21.88
C GLU A 102 11.94 -3.42 -20.78
N LEU A 103 10.96 -3.00 -19.99
CA LEU A 103 10.34 -3.80 -18.94
C LEU A 103 9.59 -5.01 -19.51
N LEU A 104 8.81 -4.80 -20.59
CA LEU A 104 8.08 -5.85 -21.29
C LEU A 104 9.04 -6.91 -21.87
N ARG A 105 10.20 -6.46 -22.38
CA ARG A 105 11.26 -7.36 -22.84
C ARG A 105 11.94 -8.11 -21.70
N TYR A 106 12.19 -7.46 -20.56
CA TYR A 106 12.82 -8.09 -19.40
C TYR A 106 11.94 -9.19 -18.80
N PHE A 107 10.65 -8.91 -18.63
CA PHE A 107 9.64 -9.86 -18.13
C PHE A 107 8.89 -10.58 -19.27
N ALA A 108 9.58 -10.87 -20.37
CA ALA A 108 8.98 -11.57 -21.50
C ALA A 108 8.41 -12.94 -21.07
N GLY A 109 7.25 -13.30 -21.62
CA GLY A 109 6.54 -14.55 -21.28
C GLY A 109 5.51 -14.41 -20.15
N ARG A 110 5.46 -13.26 -19.47
CA ARG A 110 4.41 -12.95 -18.50
C ARG A 110 3.18 -12.38 -19.19
N LYS A 111 2.00 -12.68 -18.64
CA LYS A 111 0.76 -12.01 -19.06
C LYS A 111 0.76 -10.59 -18.49
N VAL A 112 0.67 -9.60 -19.37
CA VAL A 112 0.77 -8.18 -19.01
C VAL A 112 -0.63 -7.57 -18.88
N TRP A 113 -0.82 -6.83 -17.79
CA TRP A 113 -2.06 -6.15 -17.45
C TRP A 113 -1.83 -4.65 -17.28
N LEU A 114 -2.83 -3.87 -17.64
CA LEU A 114 -2.93 -2.45 -17.35
C LEU A 114 -3.94 -2.23 -16.23
N LEU A 115 -3.55 -1.48 -15.22
CA LEU A 115 -4.39 -1.03 -14.12
C LEU A 115 -4.34 0.49 -14.06
N ASN A 116 -5.49 1.16 -13.99
CA ASN A 116 -5.53 2.56 -13.60
C ASN A 116 -5.58 2.67 -12.07
N GLY A 117 -4.54 3.24 -11.46
CA GLY A 117 -4.40 3.35 -10.01
C GLY A 117 -5.37 4.34 -9.36
N ASP A 118 -6.06 5.16 -10.16
CA ASP A 118 -7.04 6.15 -9.70
C ASP A 118 -8.50 5.68 -9.82
N ASP A 119 -8.75 4.52 -10.44
CA ASP A 119 -10.10 4.00 -10.62
C ASP A 119 -10.64 3.38 -9.33
N SER A 120 -11.93 3.63 -9.05
CA SER A 120 -12.68 2.98 -7.97
C SER A 120 -14.05 2.50 -8.50
N PRO A 121 -14.27 1.17 -8.63
CA PRO A 121 -13.35 0.08 -8.30
C PRO A 121 -12.21 -0.06 -9.33
N PRO A 122 -11.03 -0.54 -8.90
CA PRO A 122 -9.91 -0.81 -9.81
C PRO A 122 -10.20 -2.01 -10.71
N THR A 123 -9.81 -1.91 -11.98
CA THR A 123 -10.04 -2.97 -12.98
C THR A 123 -8.76 -3.31 -13.74
N LEU A 124 -8.51 -4.61 -13.93
CA LEU A 124 -7.43 -5.10 -14.78
C LEU A 124 -7.93 -5.21 -16.23
N SER A 125 -7.21 -4.58 -17.15
CA SER A 125 -7.38 -4.79 -18.58
C SER A 125 -6.11 -5.38 -19.19
N PRO A 126 -6.17 -6.11 -20.31
CA PRO A 126 -4.97 -6.52 -21.04
C PRO A 126 -4.14 -5.29 -21.42
N TYR A 127 -2.83 -5.34 -21.20
CA TYR A 127 -1.96 -4.24 -21.63
C TYR A 127 -1.95 -4.19 -23.17
N PRO A 128 -2.15 -3.00 -23.79
CA PRO A 128 -2.14 -2.89 -25.24
C PRO A 128 -0.74 -3.24 -25.76
N SER A 129 -0.63 -4.37 -26.45
CA SER A 129 0.51 -4.65 -27.32
C SER A 129 0.33 -3.82 -28.60
N ASP A 130 1.40 -3.20 -29.10
CA ASP A 130 1.42 -2.48 -30.39
C ASP A 130 1.17 -3.40 -31.62
N GLU A 131 0.52 -4.56 -31.43
CA GLU A 131 0.30 -5.59 -32.44
C GLU A 131 -1.05 -5.41 -33.17
N THR A 132 -1.69 -4.24 -33.10
CA THR A 132 -2.97 -3.95 -33.79
C THR A 132 -2.98 -2.62 -34.55
N ALA A 133 -1.85 -2.21 -35.12
CA ALA A 133 -1.79 -1.11 -36.08
C ALA A 133 -0.96 -1.49 -37.31
N HIS A 134 -1.56 -2.29 -38.20
CA HIS A 134 -1.16 -2.39 -39.60
C HIS A 134 -2.38 -2.59 -40.50
#